data_AF-A0A9D1II07-F1
#
_entry.id   AF-A0A9D1II07-F1
#
_cell.length_a   1.000
_cell.length_b   1.000
_cell.length_c   1.000
_cell.angle_alpha   90.00
_cell.angle_beta   90.00
_cell.angle_gamma   90.00
#
_symmetry.space_group_name_H-M   'P 1'
#
loop_
_entity.id
_entity.type
_entity.pdbx_description
1 polymer ?
#
loop_
_entity_poly.entity_id
_entity_poly.type
_entity_poly.pdbx_seq_one_letter_code
_entity_poly.pdbx_strand_id
1 'polypeptide(L)'
;MAIDQKYVDEAVKVRRTLHRRPEEGWTEFETTYLIVETLKSYGFEDIKFGKCLFDPAHSLGRDEALIAKAKERAIEHGVPAEFIKACEHFTGAMLTFDTGRPGKTVAFRVDIDCVKVEETTDPEHEANKDGYASEIPGNMHACGHDSHTACGLALAHWIADHKDELCGVIKIIFQPAEEGTRGASGMAASGIVDHVDYLFGLHVGGACPLGQVSVIRDGFLATTKMDVHFTGAPSHAGSDPEKGRSALMAAADAALLFQGISRHSQGASRISVGTMHAGEGRNVTPVHAVMQIETRGATHEINQYMTERVKHIVKGVEEAYEVKGEVIKVGEGTTICVDEEACRIAEEAAADIVGKDNVVRSQPGASEDFTMMLRRAAEHGAKGAYFMFGCNHHGHHRANFEIQDTQSLPIGIGILVGILRKISG
;
A
#
# COMPACT_ATOMS: atom_id res chain seq x y z
N MET A 1 -12.69 17.72 18.91
CA MET A 1 -11.68 17.89 19.98
C MET A 1 -10.39 18.36 19.34
N ALA A 2 -9.75 19.42 19.85
CA ALA A 2 -8.48 19.89 19.27
C ALA A 2 -7.33 18.99 19.74
N ILE A 3 -6.55 18.45 18.80
CA ILE A 3 -5.27 17.79 19.09
C ILE A 3 -4.27 18.86 19.52
N ASP A 4 -3.44 18.55 20.53
CA ASP A 4 -2.39 19.45 20.98
C ASP A 4 -1.41 19.74 19.82
N GLN A 5 -1.07 21.02 19.65
CA GLN A 5 -0.21 21.50 18.58
C GLN A 5 1.15 20.78 18.56
N LYS A 6 1.66 20.32 19.72
CA LYS A 6 2.94 19.60 19.78
C LYS A 6 2.96 18.34 18.91
N TYR A 7 1.85 17.58 18.86
CA TYR A 7 1.77 16.36 18.06
C TYR A 7 1.69 16.69 16.57
N VAL A 8 1.05 17.81 16.23
CA VAL A 8 0.96 18.30 14.84
C VAL A 8 2.32 18.75 14.34
N ASP A 9 3.04 19.56 15.13
CA ASP A 9 4.35 20.09 14.75
C ASP A 9 5.37 18.95 14.54
N GLU A 10 5.31 17.93 15.40
CA GLU A 10 6.13 16.73 15.25
C GLU A 10 5.73 15.91 14.01
N ALA A 11 4.43 15.69 13.78
CA ALA A 11 3.94 14.98 12.60
C ALA A 11 4.36 15.68 11.30
N VAL A 12 4.29 17.01 11.25
CA VAL A 12 4.77 17.82 10.11
C VAL A 12 6.27 17.59 9.90
N LYS A 13 7.07 17.63 10.96
CA LYS A 13 8.52 17.40 10.87
C LYS A 13 8.85 15.99 10.38
N VAL A 14 8.14 14.97 10.89
CA VAL A 14 8.29 13.58 10.49
C VAL A 14 7.91 13.42 9.02
N ARG A 15 6.73 13.89 8.62
CA ARG A 15 6.26 13.87 7.22
C ARG A 15 7.30 14.48 6.29
N ARG A 16 7.74 15.71 6.55
CA ARG A 16 8.72 16.41 5.68
C ARG A 16 10.07 15.70 5.64
N THR A 17 10.45 14.99 6.70
CA THR A 17 11.66 14.15 6.69
C THR A 17 11.50 12.95 5.76
N LEU A 18 10.37 12.26 5.83
CA LEU A 18 10.06 11.13 4.96
C LEU A 18 9.88 11.57 3.50
N HIS A 19 9.21 12.71 3.27
CA HIS A 19 8.96 13.26 1.94
C HIS A 19 10.25 13.53 1.15
N ARG A 20 11.31 14.00 1.81
CA ARG A 20 12.62 14.22 1.20
C ARG A 20 13.32 12.92 0.79
N ARG A 21 13.00 11.81 1.45
CA ARG A 21 13.72 10.54 1.29
C ARG A 21 12.75 9.39 1.01
N PRO A 22 11.96 9.47 -0.06
CA PRO A 22 10.95 8.47 -0.37
C PRO A 22 11.62 7.15 -0.80
N GLU A 23 11.03 6.03 -0.37
CA GLU A 23 11.52 4.68 -0.67
C GLU A 23 10.39 3.84 -1.28
N GLU A 24 10.63 3.18 -2.41
CA GLU A 24 9.61 2.37 -3.08
C GLU A 24 9.32 1.07 -2.31
N GLY A 25 8.17 0.45 -2.58
CA GLY A 25 7.73 -0.76 -1.89
C GLY A 25 8.79 -1.85 -1.78
N TRP A 26 8.99 -2.39 -0.57
CA TRP A 26 10.02 -3.34 -0.14
C TRP A 26 11.44 -2.79 0.04
N THR A 27 11.66 -1.49 -0.19
CA THR A 27 12.97 -0.83 -0.09
C THR A 27 13.08 0.18 1.05
N GLU A 28 12.05 0.28 1.89
CA GLU A 28 11.79 1.29 2.91
C GLU A 28 12.65 1.12 4.20
N PHE A 29 13.95 0.84 4.05
CA PHE A 29 14.83 0.55 5.18
C PHE A 29 15.13 1.80 6.03
N GLU A 30 15.33 2.97 5.42
CA GLU A 30 15.56 4.23 6.13
C GLU A 30 14.29 4.65 6.89
N THR A 31 13.14 4.51 6.23
CA THR A 31 11.81 4.79 6.80
C THR A 31 11.49 3.85 7.95
N THR A 32 11.73 2.55 7.78
CA THR A 32 11.53 1.54 8.84
C THR A 32 12.42 1.85 10.05
N TYR A 33 13.69 2.21 9.82
CA TYR A 33 14.61 2.60 10.89
C TYR A 33 14.12 3.85 11.63
N LEU A 34 13.71 4.89 10.89
CA LEU A 34 13.16 6.11 11.48
C LEU A 34 11.95 5.80 12.36
N ILE A 35 11.02 4.99 11.88
CA ILE A 35 9.81 4.59 12.63
C ILE A 35 10.21 3.89 13.93
N VAL A 36 11.08 2.88 13.85
CA VAL A 36 11.48 2.09 15.03
C VAL A 36 12.19 2.96 16.07
N GLU A 37 13.14 3.80 15.66
CA GLU A 37 13.86 4.68 16.59
C GLU A 37 12.95 5.76 17.18
N THR A 38 11.99 6.28 16.39
CA THR A 38 10.99 7.24 16.88
C THR A 38 10.11 6.60 17.96
N LEU A 39 9.60 5.39 17.71
CA LEU A 39 8.80 4.64 18.70
C LEU A 39 9.59 4.36 19.99
N LYS A 40 10.87 3.97 19.88
CA LYS A 40 11.74 3.80 21.06
C LYS A 40 11.92 5.10 21.82
N SER A 41 12.03 6.23 21.12
CA SER A 41 12.19 7.54 21.76
C SER A 41 10.98 7.96 22.60
N TYR A 42 9.78 7.44 22.28
CA TYR A 42 8.56 7.59 23.08
C TYR A 42 8.49 6.62 24.27
N GLY A 43 9.48 5.73 24.42
CA GLY A 43 9.57 4.76 25.51
C GLY A 43 8.85 3.42 25.26
N PHE A 44 8.51 3.10 24.01
CA PHE A 44 7.96 1.79 23.67
C PHE A 44 9.05 0.72 23.51
N GLU A 45 8.77 -0.48 24.02
CA GLU A 45 9.71 -1.62 23.99
C GLU A 45 9.27 -2.75 23.05
N ASP A 46 7.96 -3.03 22.94
CA ASP A 46 7.43 -4.08 22.05
C ASP A 46 7.19 -3.54 20.63
N ILE A 47 8.30 -3.48 19.88
CA ILE A 47 8.34 -3.05 18.49
C ILE A 47 8.87 -4.21 17.65
N LYS A 48 8.02 -4.75 16.78
CA LYS A 48 8.40 -5.76 15.79
C LYS A 48 8.70 -5.08 14.47
N PHE A 49 9.68 -5.58 13.72
CA PHE A 49 10.03 -5.05 12.40
C PHE A 49 10.66 -6.13 11.52
N GLY A 50 10.66 -5.88 10.21
CA GLY A 50 11.22 -6.80 9.23
C GLY A 50 10.44 -8.12 9.13
N LYS A 51 11.15 -9.21 8.82
CA LYS A 51 10.55 -10.47 8.37
C LYS A 51 9.56 -11.10 9.34
N CYS A 52 9.70 -10.84 10.65
CA CYS A 52 8.80 -11.37 11.67
C CYS A 52 7.34 -10.90 11.52
N LEU A 53 7.10 -9.87 10.70
CA LEU A 53 5.77 -9.36 10.38
C LEU A 53 5.11 -10.08 9.20
N PHE A 54 5.82 -10.94 8.47
CA PHE A 54 5.37 -11.46 7.18
C PHE A 54 5.42 -12.99 7.10
N ASP A 55 4.45 -13.55 6.39
CA ASP A 55 4.62 -14.83 5.73
C ASP A 55 5.33 -14.62 4.37
N PRO A 56 6.53 -15.19 4.16
CA PRO A 56 7.28 -14.97 2.93
C PRO A 56 6.60 -15.51 1.66
N ALA A 57 5.77 -16.56 1.76
CA ALA A 57 5.10 -17.15 0.60
C ALA A 57 3.97 -16.25 0.07
N HIS A 58 3.48 -15.33 0.89
CA HIS A 58 2.44 -14.35 0.54
C HIS A 58 2.98 -12.92 0.40
N SER A 59 4.31 -12.75 0.41
CA SER A 59 4.98 -11.46 0.22
C SER A 59 5.26 -11.21 -1.26
N LEU A 60 4.37 -10.48 -1.92
CA LEU A 60 4.27 -10.43 -3.39
C LEU A 60 5.17 -9.34 -4.01
N GLY A 61 5.53 -9.51 -5.29
CA GLY A 61 6.15 -8.46 -6.10
C GLY A 61 7.48 -7.93 -5.56
N ARG A 62 8.27 -8.81 -4.94
CA ARG A 62 9.60 -8.52 -4.39
C ARG A 62 10.67 -8.65 -5.48
N ASP A 63 11.60 -7.69 -5.50
CA ASP A 63 12.79 -7.71 -6.36
C ASP A 63 14.05 -7.74 -5.46
N GLU A 64 14.72 -8.89 -5.40
CA GLU A 64 15.89 -9.07 -4.54
C GLU A 64 17.10 -8.23 -4.97
N ALA A 65 17.23 -7.88 -6.25
CA ALA A 65 18.31 -7.02 -6.72
C ALA A 65 18.07 -5.57 -6.28
N LEU A 66 16.82 -5.12 -6.34
CA LEU A 66 16.42 -3.82 -5.84
C LEU A 66 16.58 -3.72 -4.31
N ILE A 67 16.13 -4.74 -3.58
CA ILE A 67 16.29 -4.83 -2.12
C ILE A 67 17.77 -4.81 -1.72
N ALA A 68 18.64 -5.50 -2.47
CA ALA A 68 20.09 -5.46 -2.22
C ALA A 68 20.65 -4.04 -2.29
N LYS A 69 20.33 -3.30 -3.36
CA LYS A 69 20.75 -1.90 -3.53
C LYS A 69 20.18 -0.98 -2.45
N ALA A 70 18.93 -1.19 -2.06
CA ALA A 70 18.29 -0.39 -1.03
C ALA A 70 18.96 -0.55 0.34
N LYS A 71 19.41 -1.77 0.69
CA LYS A 71 20.19 -2.02 1.91
C LYS A 71 21.52 -1.30 1.90
N GLU A 72 22.24 -1.31 0.77
CA GLU A 72 23.50 -0.58 0.60
C GLU A 72 23.29 0.92 0.78
N ARG A 73 22.29 1.47 0.08
CA ARG A 73 21.86 2.87 0.21
C ARG A 73 21.57 3.24 1.67
N ALA A 74 20.76 2.45 2.36
CA ALA A 74 20.38 2.74 3.75
C ALA A 74 21.59 2.77 4.70
N ILE A 75 22.57 1.89 4.51
CA ILE A 75 23.82 1.89 5.29
C ILE A 75 24.64 3.14 4.99
N GLU A 76 24.79 3.52 3.71
CA GLU A 76 25.47 4.75 3.31
C GLU A 76 24.83 6.00 3.91
N HIS A 77 23.51 5.95 4.11
CA HIS A 77 22.71 7.02 4.73
C HIS A 77 22.64 6.95 6.27
N GLY A 78 23.39 6.06 6.89
CA GLY A 78 23.56 6.03 8.34
C GLY A 78 22.63 5.09 9.10
N VAL A 79 21.86 4.24 8.40
CA VAL A 79 21.15 3.14 9.06
C VAL A 79 22.18 2.09 9.52
N PRO A 80 22.17 1.68 10.80
CA PRO A 80 23.15 0.72 11.28
C PRO A 80 23.05 -0.63 10.57
N ALA A 81 24.20 -1.23 10.21
CA ALA A 81 24.25 -2.49 9.48
C ALA A 81 23.60 -3.65 10.25
N GLU A 82 23.66 -3.64 11.58
CA GLU A 82 22.98 -4.59 12.44
C GLU A 82 21.45 -4.48 12.36
N PHE A 83 20.92 -3.26 12.16
CA PHE A 83 19.49 -3.04 11.95
C PHE A 83 19.06 -3.64 10.61
N ILE A 84 19.80 -3.36 9.54
CA ILE A 84 19.56 -3.94 8.21
C ILE A 84 19.62 -5.46 8.23
N LYS A 85 20.55 -6.04 9.01
CA LYS A 85 20.62 -7.48 9.21
C LYS A 85 19.39 -8.02 9.95
N ALA A 86 18.94 -7.33 11.00
CA ALA A 86 17.77 -7.71 11.79
C ALA A 86 16.45 -7.64 10.99
N CYS A 87 16.39 -6.78 9.97
CA CYS A 87 15.27 -6.72 9.02
C CYS A 87 15.08 -8.03 8.21
N GLU A 88 16.12 -8.86 8.05
CA GLU A 88 16.07 -10.11 7.28
C GLU A 88 15.50 -9.95 5.85
N HIS A 89 15.86 -8.87 5.14
CA HIS A 89 15.37 -8.51 3.79
C HIS A 89 13.92 -7.99 3.72
N PHE A 90 13.30 -7.66 4.85
CA PHE A 90 11.96 -7.06 4.90
C PHE A 90 11.99 -5.71 5.61
N THR A 91 11.01 -4.88 5.29
CA THR A 91 10.78 -3.55 5.84
C THR A 91 9.43 -3.52 6.57
N GLY A 92 9.09 -2.39 7.18
CA GLY A 92 7.88 -2.25 7.98
C GLY A 92 8.10 -2.53 9.47
N ALA A 93 7.19 -2.00 10.27
CA ALA A 93 7.23 -2.06 11.72
C ALA A 93 5.82 -2.24 12.30
N MET A 94 5.75 -2.73 13.53
CA MET A 94 4.51 -2.78 14.31
C MET A 94 4.82 -2.48 15.77
N LEU A 95 4.14 -1.46 16.31
CA LEU A 95 4.05 -1.23 17.75
C LEU A 95 2.96 -2.14 18.33
N THR A 96 3.24 -2.79 19.47
CA THR A 96 2.22 -3.32 20.37
C THR A 96 2.36 -2.66 21.74
N PHE A 97 1.30 -2.06 22.25
CA PHE A 97 1.26 -1.47 23.57
C PHE A 97 0.14 -2.14 24.39
N ASP A 98 0.54 -2.97 25.35
CA ASP A 98 -0.37 -3.55 26.34
C ASP A 98 -0.46 -2.60 27.55
N THR A 99 -1.66 -2.11 27.83
CA THR A 99 -1.92 -1.22 28.97
C THR A 99 -1.82 -1.93 30.32
N GLY A 100 -1.79 -3.27 30.34
CA GLY A 100 -1.91 -4.10 31.54
C GLY A 100 -3.32 -4.08 32.14
N ARG A 101 -4.28 -3.40 31.50
CA ARG A 101 -5.67 -3.27 31.96
C ARG A 101 -6.61 -4.02 31.02
N PRO A 102 -7.60 -4.76 31.53
CA PRO A 102 -8.55 -5.48 30.68
C PRO A 102 -9.24 -4.56 29.68
N GLY A 103 -9.30 -4.98 28.41
CA GLY A 103 -9.91 -4.18 27.36
C GLY A 103 -9.81 -4.85 25.99
N LYS A 104 -10.20 -4.11 24.96
CA LYS A 104 -10.19 -4.55 23.56
C LYS A 104 -8.80 -4.44 22.95
N THR A 105 -8.52 -5.25 21.93
CA THR A 105 -7.35 -5.09 21.08
C THR A 105 -7.70 -4.24 19.86
N VAL A 106 -7.13 -3.04 19.75
CA VAL A 106 -7.39 -2.10 18.64
C VAL A 106 -6.12 -1.96 17.81
N ALA A 107 -6.24 -2.12 16.49
CA ALA A 107 -5.15 -1.95 15.55
C ALA A 107 -5.43 -0.81 14.56
N PHE A 108 -4.40 -0.01 14.29
CA PHE A 108 -4.40 1.01 13.25
C PHE A 108 -3.33 0.68 12.22
N ARG A 109 -3.65 0.76 10.93
CA ARG A 109 -2.71 0.54 9.83
C ARG A 109 -2.43 1.85 9.12
N VAL A 110 -1.15 2.12 8.89
CA VAL A 110 -0.61 3.14 7.97
C VAL A 110 0.37 2.48 7.02
N ASP A 111 0.41 2.90 5.78
CA ASP A 111 1.42 2.51 4.79
C ASP A 111 2.61 3.49 4.80
N ILE A 112 3.76 3.04 4.27
CA ILE A 112 5.04 3.77 4.40
C ILE A 112 5.78 3.98 3.08
N ASP A 113 5.40 3.33 1.99
CA ASP A 113 6.14 3.36 0.73
C ASP A 113 5.78 4.55 -0.16
N CYS A 114 6.63 4.85 -1.14
CA CYS A 114 6.40 5.88 -2.14
C CYS A 114 6.06 5.30 -3.51
N VAL A 115 5.79 6.19 -4.48
CA VAL A 115 5.63 5.85 -5.89
C VAL A 115 6.79 6.36 -6.75
N LYS A 116 6.97 5.73 -7.92
CA LYS A 116 7.92 6.14 -8.95
C LYS A 116 7.40 7.29 -9.79
N VAL A 117 7.32 8.47 -9.17
CA VAL A 117 6.91 9.73 -9.78
C VAL A 117 8.02 10.75 -9.53
N GLU A 118 8.47 11.41 -10.60
CA GLU A 118 9.33 12.59 -10.46
C GLU A 118 8.52 13.74 -9.88
N GLU A 119 8.97 14.29 -8.76
CA GLU A 119 8.35 15.46 -8.14
C GLU A 119 8.58 16.71 -8.99
N THR A 120 7.58 17.60 -9.05
CA THR A 120 7.69 18.84 -9.80
C THR A 120 8.75 19.76 -9.20
N THR A 121 9.47 20.51 -10.04
CA THR A 121 10.39 21.57 -9.60
C THR A 121 9.74 22.95 -9.56
N ASP A 122 8.41 23.03 -9.64
CA ASP A 122 7.66 24.28 -9.57
C ASP A 122 7.86 24.96 -8.20
N PRO A 123 8.41 26.19 -8.12
CA PRO A 123 8.62 26.90 -6.85
C PRO A 123 7.37 27.13 -6.02
N GLU A 124 6.18 27.12 -6.65
CA GLU A 124 4.91 27.30 -5.95
C GLU A 124 4.36 25.99 -5.35
N HIS A 125 4.93 24.84 -5.72
CA HIS A 125 4.59 23.57 -5.11
C HIS A 125 4.96 23.57 -3.62
N GLU A 126 4.05 23.11 -2.75
CA GLU A 126 4.20 23.16 -1.29
C GLU A 126 5.57 22.69 -0.81
N ALA A 127 6.06 21.55 -1.31
CA ALA A 127 7.32 20.95 -0.91
C ALA A 127 8.55 21.74 -1.36
N ASN A 128 8.52 22.37 -2.54
CA ASN A 128 9.61 23.24 -3.00
C ASN A 128 9.64 24.54 -2.20
N LYS A 129 8.48 25.16 -2.01
CA LYS A 129 8.33 26.41 -1.27
C LYS A 129 8.82 26.29 0.18
N ASP A 130 8.53 25.16 0.82
CA ASP A 130 8.85 24.91 2.22
C ASP A 130 10.16 24.10 2.41
N GLY A 131 10.88 23.80 1.33
CA GLY A 131 12.23 23.21 1.36
C GLY A 131 12.29 21.74 1.79
N TYR A 132 11.30 20.93 1.38
CA TYR A 132 11.23 19.51 1.70
C TYR A 132 10.92 18.59 0.52
N ALA A 133 11.01 19.08 -0.72
CA ALA A 133 10.89 18.25 -1.92
C ALA A 133 11.86 17.06 -1.90
N SER A 134 11.47 15.98 -2.59
CA SER A 134 12.24 14.75 -2.71
C SER A 134 13.67 15.00 -3.19
N GLU A 135 14.61 14.43 -2.46
CA GLU A 135 16.04 14.39 -2.80
C GLU A 135 16.38 13.15 -3.66
N ILE A 136 15.40 12.27 -3.90
CA ILE A 136 15.57 11.00 -4.59
C ILE A 136 14.90 11.09 -5.97
N PRO A 137 15.69 11.24 -7.06
CA PRO A 137 15.13 11.36 -8.40
C PRO A 137 14.19 10.21 -8.75
N GLY A 138 13.10 10.53 -9.42
CA GLY A 138 12.06 9.61 -9.87
C GLY A 138 11.16 9.05 -8.77
N ASN A 139 11.31 9.48 -7.52
CA ASN A 139 10.53 8.98 -6.38
C ASN A 139 9.90 10.12 -5.60
N MET A 140 8.63 9.97 -5.23
CA MET A 140 7.86 10.95 -4.48
C MET A 140 6.78 10.23 -3.66
N HIS A 141 6.46 10.73 -2.47
CA HIS A 141 5.24 10.33 -1.73
C HIS A 141 3.98 10.95 -2.35
N ALA A 142 3.74 10.70 -3.64
CA ALA A 142 2.60 11.24 -4.40
C ALA A 142 1.25 10.53 -4.14
N CYS A 143 1.20 9.69 -3.11
CA CYS A 143 -0.02 9.08 -2.54
C CYS A 143 -0.23 9.46 -1.06
N GLY A 144 0.72 10.20 -0.45
CA GLY A 144 0.60 10.72 0.92
C GLY A 144 0.97 9.76 2.06
N HIS A 145 1.65 8.64 1.78
CA HIS A 145 2.02 7.62 2.78
C HIS A 145 3.00 8.13 3.85
N ASP A 146 3.81 9.15 3.52
CA ASP A 146 4.60 9.92 4.49
C ASP A 146 3.72 10.60 5.55
N SER A 147 2.53 11.05 5.15
CA SER A 147 1.53 11.66 6.01
C SER A 147 0.74 10.63 6.82
N HIS A 148 0.50 9.44 6.25
CA HIS A 148 -0.07 8.31 7.00
C HIS A 148 0.89 7.86 8.10
N THR A 149 2.17 7.67 7.76
CA THR A 149 3.25 7.35 8.71
C THR A 149 3.34 8.39 9.82
N ALA A 150 3.32 9.68 9.47
CA ALA A 150 3.33 10.77 10.45
C ALA A 150 2.12 10.73 11.40
N CYS A 151 0.91 10.47 10.89
CA CYS A 151 -0.28 10.27 11.71
C CYS A 151 -0.14 9.07 12.67
N GLY A 152 0.43 7.96 12.19
CA GLY A 152 0.68 6.77 13.03
C GLY A 152 1.67 7.04 14.16
N LEU A 153 2.77 7.76 13.88
CA LEU A 153 3.76 8.13 14.90
C LEU A 153 3.19 9.17 15.90
N ALA A 154 2.40 10.13 15.43
CA ALA A 154 1.71 11.08 16.30
C ALA A 154 0.69 10.38 17.23
N LEU A 155 -0.03 9.37 16.74
CA LEU A 155 -0.87 8.53 17.57
C LEU A 155 -0.04 7.78 18.63
N ALA A 156 1.11 7.23 18.26
CA ALA A 156 2.01 6.56 19.20
C ALA A 156 2.48 7.49 20.32
N HIS A 157 2.90 8.72 19.99
CA HIS A 157 3.30 9.70 21.00
C HIS A 157 2.12 10.08 21.89
N TRP A 158 0.94 10.31 21.31
CA TRP A 158 -0.27 10.59 22.08
C TRP A 158 -0.60 9.45 23.07
N ILE A 159 -0.45 8.18 22.65
CA ILE A 159 -0.61 7.00 23.51
C ILE A 159 0.41 7.03 24.65
N ALA A 160 1.68 7.35 24.39
CA ALA A 160 2.71 7.39 25.43
C ALA A 160 2.37 8.40 26.54
N ASP A 161 1.84 9.56 26.17
CA ASP A 161 1.46 10.63 27.09
C ASP A 161 0.16 10.33 27.86
N HIS A 162 -0.76 9.56 27.28
CA HIS A 162 -2.07 9.23 27.87
C HIS A 162 -2.15 7.76 28.30
N LYS A 163 -1.00 7.10 28.44
CA LYS A 163 -0.92 5.65 28.66
C LYS A 163 -1.65 5.17 29.89
N ASP A 164 -1.88 6.04 30.89
CA ASP A 164 -2.59 5.70 32.14
C ASP A 164 -4.12 5.78 32.00
N GLU A 165 -4.64 6.39 30.92
CA GLU A 165 -6.07 6.56 30.64
C GLU A 165 -6.66 5.39 29.81
N LEU A 166 -5.80 4.62 29.15
CA LEU A 166 -6.18 3.63 28.14
C LEU A 166 -6.40 2.23 28.72
N CYS A 167 -7.09 1.34 28.03
CA CYS A 167 -7.32 -0.05 28.41
C CYS A 167 -7.16 -0.99 27.20
N GLY A 168 -6.84 -2.25 27.47
CA GLY A 168 -6.62 -3.27 26.44
C GLY A 168 -5.25 -3.18 25.79
N VAL A 169 -5.19 -3.57 24.52
CA VAL A 169 -3.97 -3.64 23.72
C VAL A 169 -4.11 -2.77 22.48
N ILE A 170 -3.11 -1.96 22.19
CA ILE A 170 -3.12 -1.05 21.04
C ILE A 170 -1.99 -1.45 20.11
N LYS A 171 -2.31 -1.61 18.82
CA LYS A 171 -1.34 -1.92 17.76
C LYS A 171 -1.31 -0.80 16.73
N ILE A 172 -0.11 -0.44 16.28
CA ILE A 172 0.07 0.45 15.12
C ILE A 172 0.95 -0.29 14.12
N ILE A 173 0.40 -0.55 12.94
CA ILE A 173 1.03 -1.33 11.86
C ILE A 173 1.50 -0.35 10.81
N PHE A 174 2.82 -0.33 10.57
CA PHE A 174 3.49 0.45 9.54
C PHE A 174 3.83 -0.49 8.39
N GLN A 175 2.93 -0.54 7.41
CA GLN A 175 2.96 -1.48 6.31
C GLN A 175 3.86 -0.97 5.16
N PRO A 176 4.81 -1.77 4.66
CA PRO A 176 5.51 -1.50 3.41
C PRO A 176 4.71 -1.94 2.19
N ALA A 177 5.14 -1.48 1.01
CA ALA A 177 4.69 -1.98 -0.28
C ALA A 177 3.15 -1.99 -0.47
N GLU A 178 2.44 -0.96 -0.02
CA GLU A 178 1.03 -0.78 -0.40
C GLU A 178 0.93 -0.57 -1.90
N GLU A 179 1.85 0.21 -2.49
CA GLU A 179 1.79 0.53 -3.92
C GLU A 179 2.01 -0.72 -4.76
N GLY A 180 1.05 -1.00 -5.63
CA GLY A 180 0.94 -2.26 -6.37
C GLY A 180 0.24 -3.38 -5.59
N THR A 181 -0.30 -3.10 -4.41
CA THR A 181 -1.05 -4.00 -3.52
C THR A 181 -0.25 -5.23 -3.08
N ARG A 182 0.91 -5.05 -2.43
CA ARG A 182 1.93 -6.12 -2.29
C ARG A 182 2.21 -6.53 -0.86
N GLY A 183 2.13 -5.60 0.09
CA GLY A 183 2.56 -5.82 1.48
C GLY A 183 1.53 -6.54 2.34
N ALA A 184 0.24 -6.21 2.16
CA ALA A 184 -0.78 -6.60 3.12
C ALA A 184 -1.04 -8.10 3.17
N SER A 185 -0.96 -8.82 2.05
CA SER A 185 -1.17 -10.28 2.02
C SER A 185 -0.17 -11.03 2.91
N GLY A 186 1.11 -10.66 2.84
CA GLY A 186 2.16 -11.26 3.66
C GLY A 186 1.96 -10.99 5.15
N MET A 187 1.55 -9.76 5.49
CA MET A 187 1.25 -9.39 6.89
C MET A 187 -0.03 -10.03 7.41
N ALA A 188 -1.09 -10.12 6.59
CA ALA A 188 -2.31 -10.81 6.97
C ALA A 188 -2.03 -12.30 7.25
N ALA A 189 -1.28 -12.96 6.36
CA ALA A 189 -0.95 -14.37 6.48
C ALA A 189 -0.02 -14.71 7.67
N SER A 190 0.76 -13.75 8.18
CA SER A 190 1.60 -13.96 9.37
C SER A 190 0.81 -14.00 10.68
N GLY A 191 -0.46 -13.58 10.65
CA GLY A 191 -1.38 -13.62 11.78
C GLY A 191 -1.29 -12.43 12.74
N ILE A 192 -0.58 -11.35 12.39
CA ILE A 192 -0.47 -10.16 13.27
C ILE A 192 -1.83 -9.51 13.58
N VAL A 193 -2.83 -9.72 12.71
CA VAL A 193 -4.21 -9.24 12.83
C VAL A 193 -5.22 -10.31 13.29
N ASP A 194 -4.78 -11.52 13.65
CA ASP A 194 -5.69 -12.63 13.99
C ASP A 194 -6.36 -12.46 15.37
N HIS A 195 -5.80 -11.60 16.21
CA HIS A 195 -6.26 -11.39 17.59
C HIS A 195 -6.55 -9.91 17.86
N VAL A 196 -7.15 -9.22 16.90
CA VAL A 196 -7.63 -7.84 17.06
C VAL A 196 -9.15 -7.85 17.17
N ASP A 197 -9.71 -7.00 18.03
CA ASP A 197 -11.16 -6.76 18.09
C ASP A 197 -11.57 -5.70 17.06
N TYR A 198 -10.72 -4.70 16.84
CA TYR A 198 -10.94 -3.62 15.88
C TYR A 198 -9.70 -3.38 15.01
N LEU A 199 -9.91 -3.17 13.70
CA LEU A 199 -8.86 -2.78 12.75
C LEU A 199 -9.30 -1.55 11.93
N PHE A 200 -8.50 -0.48 11.97
CA PHE A 200 -8.76 0.75 11.22
C PHE A 200 -7.63 1.07 10.26
N GLY A 201 -7.98 1.53 9.05
CA GLY A 201 -7.04 2.11 8.09
C GLY A 201 -7.40 3.56 7.75
N LEU A 202 -6.44 4.30 7.20
CA LEU A 202 -6.66 5.67 6.75
C LEU A 202 -5.99 5.97 5.41
N HIS A 203 -6.50 7.01 4.75
CA HIS A 203 -5.86 7.64 3.59
C HIS A 203 -6.06 9.16 3.60
N VAL A 204 -5.09 9.91 3.08
CA VAL A 204 -5.21 11.36 2.85
C VAL A 204 -5.75 11.66 1.44
N GLY A 205 -6.67 12.61 1.31
CA GLY A 205 -7.14 13.12 0.01
C GLY A 205 -8.13 12.20 -0.70
N GLY A 206 -7.87 11.92 -1.98
CA GLY A 206 -8.75 11.18 -2.89
C GLY A 206 -9.94 12.00 -3.35
N ALA A 207 -11.16 11.58 -3.03
CA ALA A 207 -12.37 12.35 -3.34
C ALA A 207 -12.78 13.29 -2.18
N CYS A 208 -11.96 13.38 -1.12
CA CYS A 208 -12.22 14.22 0.05
C CYS A 208 -11.39 15.52 -0.03
N PRO A 209 -12.02 16.68 -0.24
CA PRO A 209 -11.37 17.98 -0.13
C PRO A 209 -10.95 18.29 1.31
N LEU A 210 -10.01 19.22 1.48
CA LEU A 210 -9.58 19.68 2.80
C LEU A 210 -10.76 20.06 3.70
N GLY A 211 -10.73 19.57 4.94
CA GLY A 211 -11.80 19.79 5.92
C GLY A 211 -12.96 18.80 5.87
N GLN A 212 -12.97 17.88 4.90
CA GLN A 212 -13.94 16.79 4.83
C GLN A 212 -13.31 15.44 5.19
N VAL A 213 -14.15 14.51 5.63
CA VAL A 213 -13.77 13.13 5.95
C VAL A 213 -14.78 12.19 5.33
N SER A 214 -14.33 11.05 4.81
CA SER A 214 -15.22 9.99 4.36
C SER A 214 -14.89 8.66 4.99
N VAL A 215 -15.89 8.00 5.59
CA VAL A 215 -15.75 6.62 6.04
C VAL A 215 -16.21 5.71 4.91
N ILE A 216 -15.29 4.84 4.47
CA ILE A 216 -15.50 4.00 3.30
C ILE A 216 -16.44 2.86 3.65
N ARG A 217 -17.50 2.72 2.84
CA ARG A 217 -18.51 1.67 2.96
C ARG A 217 -18.38 0.63 1.84
N ASP A 218 -18.00 1.09 0.66
CA ASP A 218 -17.81 0.31 -0.56
C ASP A 218 -16.92 1.10 -1.55
N GLY A 219 -16.75 0.61 -2.78
CA GLY A 219 -16.11 1.35 -3.87
C GLY A 219 -14.73 0.83 -4.26
N PHE A 220 -13.93 0.36 -3.29
CA PHE A 220 -12.62 -0.25 -3.62
C PHE A 220 -12.79 -1.44 -4.55
N LEU A 221 -12.07 -1.40 -5.66
CA LEU A 221 -12.02 -2.49 -6.64
C LEU A 221 -11.05 -3.56 -6.14
N ALA A 222 -11.51 -4.80 -6.07
CA ALA A 222 -10.61 -5.95 -5.94
C ALA A 222 -9.68 -5.99 -7.15
N THR A 223 -8.42 -6.40 -6.97
CA THR A 223 -7.41 -6.39 -8.02
C THR A 223 -6.44 -7.56 -7.90
N THR A 224 -5.90 -8.00 -9.04
CA THR A 224 -4.75 -8.89 -9.08
C THR A 224 -3.75 -8.34 -10.09
N LYS A 225 -2.52 -8.06 -9.63
CA LYS A 225 -1.37 -7.69 -10.46
C LYS A 225 -0.62 -8.96 -10.84
N MET A 226 -0.25 -9.09 -12.11
CA MET A 226 0.44 -10.27 -12.61
C MET A 226 1.55 -9.88 -13.58
N ASP A 227 2.66 -10.60 -13.48
CA ASP A 227 3.68 -10.65 -14.52
C ASP A 227 3.44 -11.91 -15.35
N VAL A 228 3.34 -11.74 -16.67
CA VAL A 228 3.14 -12.84 -17.61
C VAL A 228 4.40 -12.99 -18.46
N HIS A 229 5.03 -14.17 -18.37
CA HIS A 229 6.23 -14.50 -19.11
C HIS A 229 5.94 -15.51 -20.21
N PHE A 230 6.53 -15.29 -21.38
CA PHE A 230 6.61 -16.27 -22.44
C PHE A 230 8.08 -16.58 -22.76
N THR A 231 8.42 -17.86 -22.81
CA THR A 231 9.75 -18.35 -23.22
C THR A 231 9.63 -19.27 -24.42
N GLY A 232 10.23 -18.87 -25.54
CA GLY A 232 10.20 -19.59 -26.80
C GLY A 232 11.52 -20.28 -27.14
N ALA A 233 11.70 -20.57 -28.43
CA ALA A 233 12.86 -21.27 -28.97
C ALA A 233 13.54 -20.43 -30.06
N PRO A 234 14.89 -20.33 -30.05
CA PRO A 234 15.60 -19.45 -30.96
C PRO A 234 15.66 -20.02 -32.37
N SER A 235 15.61 -19.14 -33.36
CA SER A 235 15.99 -19.46 -34.74
C SER A 235 16.44 -18.20 -35.49
N HIS A 236 17.13 -18.40 -36.61
CA HIS A 236 17.34 -17.30 -37.56
C HIS A 236 16.04 -17.09 -38.35
N ALA A 237 15.56 -15.84 -38.41
CA ALA A 237 14.27 -15.54 -39.02
C ALA A 237 14.17 -15.95 -40.50
N GLY A 238 15.28 -15.88 -41.24
CA GLY A 238 15.38 -16.31 -42.63
C GLY A 238 15.82 -17.78 -42.85
N SER A 239 16.94 -18.21 -42.26
CA SER A 239 17.57 -19.49 -42.57
C SER A 239 16.81 -20.72 -42.06
N ASP A 240 16.20 -20.65 -40.87
CA ASP A 240 15.55 -21.79 -40.22
C ASP A 240 14.26 -21.38 -39.48
N PRO A 241 13.30 -20.70 -40.14
CA PRO A 241 12.11 -20.16 -39.48
C PRO A 241 11.27 -21.24 -38.78
N GLU A 242 11.21 -22.45 -39.31
CA GLU A 242 10.42 -23.57 -38.79
C GLU A 242 10.88 -24.08 -37.41
N LYS A 243 12.13 -23.79 -37.01
CA LYS A 243 12.70 -24.19 -35.72
C LYS A 243 12.36 -23.23 -34.57
N GLY A 244 11.93 -22.01 -34.90
CA GLY A 244 11.68 -20.97 -33.91
C GLY A 244 10.31 -21.08 -33.23
N ARG A 245 10.20 -20.60 -31.99
CA ARG A 245 8.93 -20.36 -31.29
C ARG A 245 8.97 -18.94 -30.74
N SER A 246 8.15 -18.05 -31.28
CA SER A 246 8.24 -16.61 -31.00
C SER A 246 7.45 -16.24 -29.74
N ALA A 247 8.18 -15.91 -28.67
CA ALA A 247 7.58 -15.39 -27.43
C ALA A 247 6.94 -14.01 -27.64
N LEU A 248 7.49 -13.19 -28.55
CA LEU A 248 6.92 -11.88 -28.88
C LEU A 248 5.55 -12.01 -29.52
N MET A 249 5.38 -12.94 -30.48
CA MET A 249 4.07 -13.17 -31.10
C MET A 249 3.06 -13.76 -30.10
N ALA A 250 3.50 -14.68 -29.23
CA ALA A 250 2.67 -15.20 -28.15
C ALA A 250 2.18 -14.08 -27.21
N ALA A 251 3.08 -13.20 -26.76
CA ALA A 251 2.71 -12.06 -25.91
C ALA A 251 1.75 -11.08 -26.61
N ALA A 252 1.98 -10.79 -27.90
CA ALA A 252 1.12 -9.92 -28.68
C ALA A 252 -0.31 -10.47 -28.82
N ASP A 253 -0.45 -11.77 -29.12
CA ASP A 253 -1.75 -12.43 -29.21
C ASP A 253 -2.46 -12.49 -27.85
N ALA A 254 -1.73 -12.87 -26.80
CA ALA A 254 -2.25 -12.87 -25.43
C ALA A 254 -2.78 -11.49 -25.01
N ALA A 255 -2.06 -10.40 -25.31
CA ALA A 255 -2.50 -9.04 -24.97
C ALA A 255 -3.81 -8.64 -25.68
N LEU A 256 -3.99 -9.05 -26.94
CA LEU A 256 -5.24 -8.84 -27.68
C LEU A 256 -6.38 -9.67 -27.06
N LEU A 257 -6.13 -10.94 -26.77
CA LEU A 257 -7.12 -11.84 -26.14
C LEU A 257 -7.54 -11.38 -24.75
N PHE A 258 -6.60 -10.83 -23.96
CA PHE A 258 -6.87 -10.24 -22.65
C PHE A 258 -7.93 -9.14 -22.75
N GLN A 259 -7.82 -8.24 -23.73
CA GLN A 259 -8.84 -7.21 -23.93
C GLN A 259 -10.18 -7.76 -24.42
N GLY A 260 -10.16 -8.95 -25.06
CA GLY A 260 -11.37 -9.69 -25.45
C GLY A 260 -12.11 -10.39 -24.31
N ILE A 261 -11.57 -10.42 -23.08
CA ILE A 261 -12.26 -11.05 -21.94
C ILE A 261 -13.60 -10.35 -21.70
N SER A 262 -14.70 -11.12 -21.76
CA SER A 262 -16.05 -10.60 -21.53
C SER A 262 -16.18 -9.97 -20.15
N ARG A 263 -16.80 -8.80 -20.07
CA ARG A 263 -17.10 -8.14 -18.79
C ARG A 263 -18.12 -8.95 -17.99
N HIS A 264 -18.01 -8.89 -16.67
CA HIS A 264 -18.89 -9.62 -15.77
C HIS A 264 -20.26 -8.95 -15.62
N SER A 265 -21.34 -9.73 -15.61
CA SER A 265 -22.72 -9.18 -15.54
C SER A 265 -23.10 -8.61 -14.17
N GLN A 266 -22.44 -9.07 -13.10
CA GLN A 266 -22.72 -8.65 -11.72
C GLN A 266 -22.01 -7.36 -11.28
N GLY A 267 -21.19 -6.74 -12.15
CA GLY A 267 -20.53 -5.49 -11.79
C GLY A 267 -19.34 -5.13 -12.69
N ALA A 268 -18.75 -3.97 -12.41
CA ALA A 268 -17.61 -3.47 -13.16
C ALA A 268 -16.41 -4.44 -13.10
N SER A 269 -15.74 -4.63 -14.23
CA SER A 269 -14.52 -5.42 -14.34
C SER A 269 -13.56 -4.73 -15.32
N ARG A 270 -12.25 -4.78 -15.03
CA ARG A 270 -11.20 -4.13 -15.83
C ARG A 270 -10.05 -5.10 -16.07
N ILE A 271 -9.35 -4.90 -17.17
CA ILE A 271 -8.04 -5.51 -17.42
C ILE A 271 -7.17 -4.47 -18.12
N SER A 272 -5.89 -4.43 -17.77
CA SER A 272 -4.91 -3.55 -18.39
C SER A 272 -3.62 -4.31 -18.63
N VAL A 273 -3.02 -4.11 -19.80
CA VAL A 273 -1.64 -4.48 -20.08
C VAL A 273 -0.82 -3.20 -19.98
N GLY A 274 -0.13 -3.02 -18.86
CA GLY A 274 0.60 -1.79 -18.55
C GLY A 274 1.93 -1.70 -19.30
N THR A 275 2.62 -2.83 -19.44
CA THR A 275 3.89 -2.92 -20.19
C THR A 275 3.97 -4.22 -20.99
N MET A 276 4.76 -4.19 -22.05
CA MET A 276 5.15 -5.37 -22.83
C MET A 276 6.57 -5.17 -23.34
N HIS A 277 7.48 -6.06 -22.98
CA HIS A 277 8.87 -6.06 -23.43
C HIS A 277 9.20 -7.40 -24.08
N ALA A 278 9.75 -7.37 -25.29
CA ALA A 278 10.11 -8.59 -26.02
C ALA A 278 11.14 -8.33 -27.11
N GLY A 279 11.97 -9.34 -27.39
CA GLY A 279 12.90 -9.38 -28.51
C GLY A 279 14.29 -8.80 -28.25
N GLU A 280 15.28 -9.45 -28.88
CA GLU A 280 16.70 -9.19 -28.69
C GLU A 280 17.39 -8.67 -29.96
N GLY A 281 16.80 -8.87 -31.15
CA GLY A 281 17.36 -8.43 -32.42
C GLY A 281 16.44 -8.65 -33.62
N ARG A 282 16.63 -7.87 -34.70
CA ARG A 282 15.74 -7.85 -35.88
C ARG A 282 15.68 -9.18 -36.65
N ASN A 283 16.80 -9.90 -36.72
CA ASN A 283 16.97 -11.11 -37.53
C ASN A 283 16.92 -12.41 -36.71
N VAL A 284 16.56 -12.32 -35.43
CA VAL A 284 16.49 -13.44 -34.49
C VAL A 284 15.05 -13.59 -34.04
N THR A 285 14.55 -14.82 -33.96
CA THR A 285 13.24 -15.11 -33.38
C THR A 285 13.25 -14.71 -31.89
N PRO A 286 12.38 -13.78 -31.44
CA PRO A 286 12.30 -13.37 -30.05
C PRO A 286 11.95 -14.53 -29.11
N VAL A 287 12.82 -14.82 -28.16
CA VAL A 287 12.64 -15.98 -27.26
C VAL A 287 12.15 -15.60 -25.87
N HIS A 288 12.23 -14.32 -25.50
CA HIS A 288 11.69 -13.83 -24.23
C HIS A 288 10.69 -12.70 -24.46
N ALA A 289 9.57 -12.79 -23.76
CA ALA A 289 8.61 -11.70 -23.62
C ALA A 289 8.08 -11.65 -22.19
N VAL A 290 7.88 -10.43 -21.67
CA VAL A 290 7.26 -10.18 -20.37
C VAL A 290 6.19 -9.10 -20.52
N MET A 291 5.05 -9.30 -19.88
CA MET A 291 4.00 -8.28 -19.72
C MET A 291 3.70 -8.07 -18.25
N GLN A 292 3.55 -6.82 -17.84
CA GLN A 292 2.99 -6.47 -16.54
C GLN A 292 1.53 -6.08 -16.74
N ILE A 293 0.63 -6.83 -16.11
CA ILE A 293 -0.81 -6.69 -16.30
C ILE A 293 -1.52 -6.55 -14.96
N GLU A 294 -2.72 -5.97 -14.99
CA GLU A 294 -3.62 -5.99 -13.84
C GLU A 294 -5.04 -6.33 -14.26
N THR A 295 -5.75 -7.00 -13.36
CA THR A 295 -7.21 -7.14 -13.43
C THR A 295 -7.84 -6.39 -12.27
N ARG A 296 -9.06 -5.91 -12.46
CA ARG A 296 -9.90 -5.38 -11.38
C ARG A 296 -11.33 -5.89 -11.48
N GLY A 297 -12.01 -5.97 -10.35
CA GLY A 297 -13.43 -6.28 -10.24
C GLY A 297 -14.09 -5.45 -9.14
N ALA A 298 -15.37 -5.11 -9.32
CA ALA A 298 -16.17 -4.48 -8.28
C ALA A 298 -16.28 -5.36 -7.02
N THR A 299 -16.17 -6.68 -7.20
CA THR A 299 -16.01 -7.63 -6.10
C THR A 299 -14.82 -8.57 -6.34
N HIS A 300 -14.44 -9.29 -5.28
CA HIS A 300 -13.42 -10.33 -5.31
C HIS A 300 -13.72 -11.41 -6.34
N GLU A 301 -14.96 -11.89 -6.39
CA GLU A 301 -15.41 -12.94 -7.30
C GLU A 301 -15.32 -12.47 -8.76
N ILE A 302 -15.69 -11.21 -9.02
CA ILE A 302 -15.57 -10.59 -10.34
C ILE A 302 -14.09 -10.50 -10.77
N ASN A 303 -13.21 -10.11 -9.84
CA ASN A 303 -11.77 -10.05 -10.12
C ASN A 303 -11.15 -11.45 -10.31
N GLN A 304 -11.60 -12.45 -9.55
CA GLN A 304 -11.20 -13.84 -9.73
C GLN A 304 -11.62 -14.37 -11.09
N TYR A 305 -12.85 -14.11 -11.53
CA TYR A 305 -13.30 -14.44 -12.88
C TYR A 305 -12.33 -13.87 -13.93
N MET A 306 -11.95 -12.59 -13.82
CA MET A 306 -11.01 -11.95 -14.74
C MET A 306 -9.62 -12.62 -14.71
N THR A 307 -9.11 -12.89 -13.52
CA THR A 307 -7.81 -13.54 -13.29
C THR A 307 -7.76 -14.96 -13.87
N GLU A 308 -8.82 -15.75 -13.69
CA GLU A 308 -8.87 -17.11 -14.25
C GLU A 308 -8.97 -17.09 -15.78
N ARG A 309 -9.62 -16.08 -16.38
CA ARG A 309 -9.63 -15.91 -17.84
C ARG A 309 -8.24 -15.57 -18.40
N VAL A 310 -7.46 -14.75 -17.70
CA VAL A 310 -6.05 -14.50 -18.04
C VAL A 310 -5.26 -15.82 -18.05
N LYS A 311 -5.36 -16.63 -16.99
CA LYS A 311 -4.64 -17.92 -16.91
C LYS A 311 -5.04 -18.87 -18.03
N HIS A 312 -6.33 -18.96 -18.37
CA HIS A 312 -6.79 -19.77 -19.50
C HIS A 312 -6.25 -19.29 -20.84
N ILE A 313 -6.22 -17.97 -21.07
CA ILE A 313 -5.66 -17.39 -22.30
C ILE A 313 -4.17 -17.69 -22.40
N VAL A 314 -3.40 -17.47 -21.33
CA VAL A 314 -1.95 -17.75 -21.33
C VAL A 314 -1.68 -19.22 -21.66
N LYS A 315 -2.43 -20.15 -21.06
CA LYS A 315 -2.31 -21.58 -21.37
C LYS A 315 -2.68 -21.89 -22.84
N GLY A 316 -3.75 -21.30 -23.36
CA GLY A 316 -4.12 -21.50 -24.77
C GLY A 316 -3.09 -20.96 -25.75
N VAL A 317 -2.51 -19.79 -25.45
CA VAL A 317 -1.44 -19.18 -26.24
C VAL A 317 -0.15 -20.00 -26.14
N GLU A 318 0.17 -20.52 -24.96
CA GLU A 318 1.29 -21.44 -24.75
C GLU A 318 1.22 -22.63 -25.70
N GLU A 319 0.06 -23.29 -25.76
CA GLU A 319 -0.19 -24.42 -26.64
C GLU A 319 -0.16 -24.03 -28.12
N ALA A 320 -0.79 -22.90 -28.49
CA ALA A 320 -0.90 -22.45 -29.88
C ALA A 320 0.44 -22.03 -30.51
N TYR A 321 1.33 -21.43 -29.70
CA TYR A 321 2.64 -20.95 -30.12
C TYR A 321 3.78 -21.91 -29.77
N GLU A 322 3.49 -23.03 -29.09
CA GLU A 322 4.45 -23.99 -28.56
C GLU A 322 5.60 -23.31 -27.78
N VAL A 323 5.24 -22.34 -26.94
CA VAL A 323 6.15 -21.65 -26.00
C VAL A 323 5.92 -22.19 -24.59
N LYS A 324 6.65 -21.70 -23.60
CA LYS A 324 6.31 -21.84 -22.17
C LYS A 324 5.65 -20.54 -21.70
N GLY A 325 4.46 -20.62 -21.11
CA GLY A 325 3.76 -19.51 -20.47
C GLY A 325 3.84 -19.60 -18.94
N GLU A 326 4.01 -18.47 -18.28
CA GLU A 326 4.02 -18.41 -16.81
C GLU A 326 3.29 -17.15 -16.34
N VAL A 327 2.43 -17.29 -15.33
CA VAL A 327 1.70 -16.18 -14.72
C VAL A 327 2.09 -16.11 -13.26
N ILE A 328 2.76 -15.02 -12.88
CA ILE A 328 3.24 -14.77 -11.53
C ILE A 328 2.34 -13.71 -10.91
N LYS A 329 1.67 -14.02 -9.79
CA LYS A 329 0.94 -13.01 -9.02
C LYS A 329 1.94 -12.13 -8.28
N VAL A 330 1.88 -10.82 -8.53
CA VAL A 330 2.83 -9.84 -7.94
C VAL A 330 2.16 -8.82 -7.03
N GLY A 331 0.84 -8.84 -6.91
CA GLY A 331 0.07 -8.02 -5.97
C GLY A 331 -1.42 -8.38 -5.98
N GLU A 332 -2.12 -8.11 -4.88
CA GLU A 332 -3.56 -8.30 -4.78
C GLU A 332 -4.24 -7.39 -3.75
N GLY A 333 -5.46 -7.00 -4.08
CA GLY A 333 -6.40 -6.38 -3.17
C GLY A 333 -7.77 -7.01 -3.36
N THR A 334 -8.66 -6.83 -2.40
CA THR A 334 -9.94 -7.54 -2.38
C THR A 334 -11.12 -6.63 -2.05
N THR A 335 -12.33 -7.20 -2.04
CA THR A 335 -13.51 -6.44 -1.61
C THR A 335 -13.35 -6.06 -0.15
N ILE A 336 -13.43 -4.76 0.14
CA ILE A 336 -13.40 -4.26 1.51
C ILE A 336 -14.62 -4.81 2.29
N CYS A 337 -14.36 -5.39 3.46
CA CYS A 337 -15.39 -5.97 4.33
C CYS A 337 -15.48 -5.17 5.64
N VAL A 338 -16.03 -3.95 5.54
CA VAL A 338 -16.21 -3.09 6.71
C VAL A 338 -17.34 -3.57 7.61
N ASP A 339 -17.26 -3.21 8.89
CA ASP A 339 -18.28 -3.46 9.90
C ASP A 339 -19.05 -2.17 10.25
N GLU A 340 -20.37 -2.27 10.43
CA GLU A 340 -21.24 -1.11 10.67
C GLU A 340 -20.89 -0.37 11.97
N GLU A 341 -20.52 -1.10 13.03
CA GLU A 341 -20.16 -0.49 14.31
C GLU A 341 -18.81 0.21 14.22
N ALA A 342 -17.82 -0.41 13.57
CA ALA A 342 -16.53 0.24 13.33
C ALA A 342 -16.68 1.50 12.46
N CYS A 343 -17.50 1.44 11.40
CA CYS A 343 -17.81 2.62 10.59
C CYS A 343 -18.46 3.72 11.42
N ARG A 344 -19.45 3.40 12.26
CA ARG A 344 -20.10 4.38 13.14
C ARG A 344 -19.10 5.03 14.11
N ILE A 345 -18.20 4.26 14.69
CA ILE A 345 -17.15 4.79 15.58
C ILE A 345 -16.25 5.78 14.83
N ALA A 346 -15.83 5.44 13.61
CA ALA A 346 -15.03 6.32 12.77
C ALA A 346 -15.80 7.58 12.33
N GLU A 347 -17.08 7.46 11.99
CA GLU A 347 -17.95 8.58 11.62
C GLU A 347 -18.18 9.54 12.80
N GLU A 348 -18.40 9.01 14.01
CA GLU A 348 -18.52 9.80 15.23
C GLU A 348 -17.21 10.51 15.58
N ALA A 349 -16.08 9.81 15.47
CA ALA A 349 -14.76 10.42 15.69
C ALA A 349 -14.49 11.53 14.67
N ALA A 350 -14.82 11.31 13.39
CA ALA A 350 -14.72 12.33 12.35
C ALA A 350 -15.63 13.54 12.63
N ALA A 351 -16.89 13.30 13.01
CA ALA A 351 -17.83 14.37 13.33
C ALA A 351 -17.37 15.24 14.52
N ASP A 352 -16.69 14.64 15.51
CA ASP A 352 -16.11 15.38 16.65
C ASP A 352 -14.95 16.31 16.23
N ILE A 353 -14.37 16.10 15.05
CA ILE A 353 -13.23 16.87 14.50
C ILE A 353 -13.69 17.88 13.45
N VAL A 354 -14.42 17.44 12.42
CA VAL A 354 -14.80 18.27 11.28
C VAL A 354 -16.26 18.75 11.31
N GLY A 355 -17.07 18.26 12.25
CA GLY A 355 -18.51 18.49 12.28
C GLY A 355 -19.27 17.53 11.35
N LYS A 356 -20.52 17.19 11.72
CA LYS A 356 -21.33 16.18 11.02
C LYS A 356 -21.52 16.47 9.53
N ASP A 357 -21.69 17.75 9.17
CA ASP A 357 -21.94 18.16 7.78
C ASP A 357 -20.71 17.95 6.87
N ASN A 358 -19.52 17.76 7.44
CA ASN A 358 -18.27 17.51 6.73
C ASN A 358 -17.87 16.02 6.72
N VAL A 359 -18.69 15.15 7.29
CA VAL A 359 -18.55 13.69 7.14
C VAL A 359 -19.36 13.27 5.92
N VAL A 360 -18.65 13.05 4.80
CA VAL A 360 -19.24 12.84 3.49
C VAL A 360 -19.13 11.38 3.05
N ARG A 361 -19.93 10.98 2.06
CA ARG A 361 -19.77 9.69 1.38
C ARG A 361 -18.94 9.87 0.11
N SER A 362 -17.91 9.05 -0.03
CA SER A 362 -17.17 8.90 -1.26
C SER A 362 -17.06 7.42 -1.61
N GLN A 363 -16.94 7.14 -2.91
CA GLN A 363 -16.65 5.80 -3.41
C GLN A 363 -15.29 5.84 -4.10
N PRO A 364 -14.24 5.25 -3.52
CA PRO A 364 -12.92 5.27 -4.12
C PRO A 364 -12.93 4.40 -5.38
N GLY A 365 -12.68 4.99 -6.55
CA GLY A 365 -12.50 4.27 -7.81
C GLY A 365 -11.15 3.54 -7.95
N ALA A 366 -10.55 3.17 -6.82
CA ALA A 366 -9.16 2.69 -6.69
C ALA A 366 -9.12 1.27 -6.08
N SER A 367 -7.93 0.78 -5.80
CA SER A 367 -7.68 -0.50 -5.10
C SER A 367 -6.72 -0.21 -3.96
N GLU A 368 -6.84 -0.94 -2.86
CA GLU A 368 -6.06 -0.76 -1.63
C GLU A 368 -5.89 -2.15 -1.00
N ASP A 369 -4.68 -2.46 -0.53
CA ASP A 369 -4.37 -3.81 -0.01
C ASP A 369 -4.67 -3.99 1.48
N PHE A 370 -4.95 -2.91 2.23
CA PHE A 370 -5.54 -3.00 3.58
C PHE A 370 -6.79 -3.91 3.60
N THR A 371 -7.51 -3.99 2.48
CA THR A 371 -8.63 -4.91 2.29
C THR A 371 -8.27 -6.37 2.59
N MET A 372 -7.03 -6.80 2.35
CA MET A 372 -6.53 -8.14 2.67
C MET A 372 -6.36 -8.35 4.18
N MET A 373 -5.78 -7.36 4.89
CA MET A 373 -5.69 -7.40 6.36
C MET A 373 -7.07 -7.38 7.00
N LEU A 374 -7.97 -6.51 6.51
CA LEU A 374 -9.32 -6.40 7.02
C LEU A 374 -10.12 -7.68 6.82
N ARG A 375 -10.00 -8.33 5.67
CA ARG A 375 -10.60 -9.65 5.42
C ARG A 375 -10.13 -10.67 6.44
N ARG A 376 -8.81 -10.79 6.64
CA ARG A 376 -8.22 -11.73 7.60
C ARG A 376 -8.69 -11.46 9.03
N ALA A 377 -8.72 -10.20 9.44
CA ALA A 377 -9.20 -9.80 10.75
C ALA A 377 -10.70 -10.13 10.93
N ALA A 378 -11.53 -9.84 9.92
CA ALA A 378 -12.96 -10.14 9.93
C ALA A 378 -13.25 -11.65 9.95
N GLU A 379 -12.46 -12.47 9.25
CA GLU A 379 -12.51 -13.94 9.33
C GLU A 379 -12.26 -14.45 10.77
N HIS A 380 -11.54 -13.68 11.58
CA HIS A 380 -11.31 -13.93 13.01
C HIS A 380 -12.24 -13.14 13.95
N GLY A 381 -13.30 -12.54 13.42
CA GLY A 381 -14.34 -11.86 14.20
C GLY A 381 -14.03 -10.41 14.58
N ALA A 382 -12.97 -9.82 14.02
CA ALA A 382 -12.70 -8.40 14.19
C ALA A 382 -13.72 -7.54 13.44
N LYS A 383 -13.94 -6.34 13.95
CA LYS A 383 -14.67 -5.26 13.27
C LYS A 383 -13.66 -4.33 12.64
N GLY A 384 -13.98 -3.69 11.52
CA GLY A 384 -13.05 -2.70 10.97
C GLY A 384 -13.66 -1.75 9.99
N ALA A 385 -12.96 -0.63 9.82
CA ALA A 385 -13.35 0.45 8.94
C ALA A 385 -12.12 1.10 8.32
N TYR A 386 -12.34 1.83 7.25
CA TYR A 386 -11.32 2.62 6.60
C TYR A 386 -11.87 4.02 6.39
N PHE A 387 -11.08 5.05 6.64
CA PHE A 387 -11.52 6.44 6.44
C PHE A 387 -10.52 7.23 5.61
N MET A 388 -11.02 8.22 4.90
CA MET A 388 -10.23 9.18 4.15
C MET A 388 -10.38 10.55 4.81
N PHE A 389 -9.29 11.24 5.08
CA PHE A 389 -9.31 12.63 5.57
C PHE A 389 -8.78 13.54 4.46
N GLY A 390 -9.46 14.65 4.23
CA GLY A 390 -9.29 15.38 2.99
C GLY A 390 -8.08 16.30 2.95
N CYS A 391 -7.59 16.51 1.73
CA CYS A 391 -6.63 17.54 1.35
C CYS A 391 -7.02 18.12 -0.02
N ASN A 392 -6.44 19.25 -0.41
CA ASN A 392 -6.60 19.78 -1.76
C ASN A 392 -5.41 19.31 -2.60
N HIS A 393 -5.68 18.48 -3.61
CA HIS A 393 -4.63 17.91 -4.46
C HIS A 393 -5.08 17.80 -5.92
N HIS A 394 -4.13 17.66 -6.82
CA HIS A 394 -4.38 17.56 -8.27
C HIS A 394 -4.67 16.14 -8.77
N GLY A 395 -4.86 15.19 -7.86
CA GLY A 395 -4.90 13.75 -8.12
C GLY A 395 -3.68 13.04 -7.54
N HIS A 396 -3.88 11.82 -7.04
CA HIS A 396 -2.81 10.94 -6.60
C HIS A 396 -1.93 10.54 -7.79
N HIS A 397 -0.68 10.19 -7.51
CA HIS A 397 0.33 9.74 -8.48
C HIS A 397 0.68 10.79 -9.53
N ARG A 398 0.66 12.06 -9.14
CA ARG A 398 1.07 13.19 -9.98
C ARG A 398 2.25 13.93 -9.36
N ALA A 399 3.10 14.48 -10.23
CA ALA A 399 4.29 15.23 -9.86
C ALA A 399 4.02 16.45 -8.95
N ASN A 400 2.79 16.97 -8.95
CA ASN A 400 2.36 18.11 -8.15
C ASN A 400 1.35 17.73 -7.05
N PHE A 401 1.44 16.50 -6.52
CA PHE A 401 0.60 16.07 -5.38
C PHE A 401 1.02 16.76 -4.09
N GLU A 402 0.08 17.37 -3.38
CA GLU A 402 0.30 18.07 -2.11
C GLU A 402 -0.88 17.83 -1.16
N ILE A 403 -0.67 18.08 0.15
CA ILE A 403 -1.70 17.80 1.15
C ILE A 403 -2.04 18.95 2.07
N GLN A 404 -1.29 20.06 2.07
CA GLN A 404 -1.39 21.11 3.08
C GLN A 404 -1.19 20.55 4.49
N ASP A 405 0.03 20.07 4.77
CA ASP A 405 0.34 19.21 5.91
C ASP A 405 -0.10 19.77 7.28
N THR A 406 0.12 21.06 7.53
CA THR A 406 -0.31 21.77 8.75
C THR A 406 -1.83 21.82 8.95
N GLN A 407 -2.62 21.62 7.90
CA GLN A 407 -4.09 21.66 7.94
C GLN A 407 -4.71 20.25 7.91
N SER A 408 -4.15 19.34 7.11
CA SER A 408 -4.67 17.98 6.93
C SER A 408 -4.29 17.04 8.07
N LEU A 409 -3.04 17.08 8.55
CA LEU A 409 -2.57 16.15 9.59
C LEU A 409 -3.36 16.25 10.91
N PRO A 410 -3.73 17.44 11.43
CA PRO A 410 -4.56 17.54 12.63
C PRO A 410 -5.88 16.76 12.54
N ILE A 411 -6.48 16.68 11.34
CA ILE A 411 -7.72 15.95 11.10
C ILE A 411 -7.47 14.44 11.22
N GLY A 412 -6.48 13.92 10.49
CA GLY A 412 -6.13 12.49 10.53
C GLY A 412 -5.75 12.01 11.93
N ILE A 413 -4.88 12.76 12.62
CA ILE A 413 -4.46 12.46 14.00
C ILE A 413 -5.67 12.53 14.95
N GLY A 414 -6.50 13.55 14.81
CA GLY A 414 -7.71 13.75 15.64
C GLY A 414 -8.69 12.59 15.55
N ILE A 415 -8.89 12.05 14.34
CA ILE A 415 -9.77 10.90 14.11
C ILE A 415 -9.19 9.65 14.75
N LEU A 416 -7.88 9.39 14.58
CA LEU A 416 -7.23 8.22 15.17
C LEU A 416 -7.34 8.20 16.69
N VAL A 417 -7.04 9.33 17.33
CA VAL A 417 -7.18 9.50 18.79
C VAL A 417 -8.65 9.37 19.20
N GLY A 418 -9.57 9.97 18.44
CA GLY A 418 -11.01 9.89 18.70
C GLY A 418 -11.56 8.46 18.63
N ILE A 419 -11.14 7.68 17.64
CA ILE A 419 -11.48 6.25 17.51
C ILE A 419 -10.94 5.48 18.71
N LEU A 420 -9.65 5.69 19.04
CA LEU A 420 -9.01 4.97 20.13
C LEU A 420 -9.72 5.23 21.48
N ARG A 421 -10.01 6.49 21.81
CA ARG A 421 -10.73 6.84 23.05
C ARG A 421 -12.10 6.18 23.14
N LYS A 422 -12.86 6.16 22.05
CA LYS A 422 -14.20 5.53 22.02
C LYS A 422 -14.18 4.03 22.29
N ILE A 423 -13.03 3.36 22.09
CA ILE A 423 -12.91 1.90 22.26
C ILE A 423 -12.13 1.53 23.53
N SER A 424 -11.06 2.26 23.84
CA SER A 424 -10.06 1.90 24.84
C SER A 424 -10.00 2.85 26.05
N GLY A 425 -10.82 3.89 26.16
CA GLY A 425 -10.83 4.80 27.32
C GLY A 425 -11.04 6.24 26.95
#